data_AF-A0A9P7BZT8-F1
#
_entry.id   AF-A0A9P7BZT8-F1
#
_cell.length_a   1.000
_cell.length_b   1.000
_cell.length_c   1.000
_cell.angle_alpha   90.00
_cell.angle_beta   90.00
_cell.angle_gamma   90.00
#
_symmetry.space_group_name_H-M   'P 1'
#
loop_
_entity.id
_entity.type
_entity.pdbx_description
1 polymer ?
#
loop_
_entity_poly.entity_id
_entity_poly.type
_entity_poly.pdbx_seq_one_letter_code
_entity_poly.pdbx_strand_id
1 'polypeptide(L)'
;MPVSLLRQHGYDGRILPITPRAESIQGLPAAPDLAALDGEADLVILAVPAALAAQALEQARPGQVGGAVVCAPSPASAASGCWAPIAWAT
;
A
#
# COMPACT_ATOMS: atom_id res chain seq x y z
N MET A 1 9.25 4.20 6.16
CA MET A 1 7.88 3.95 5.63
C MET A 1 7.67 4.77 4.36
N PRO A 2 7.16 4.19 3.25
CA PRO A 2 7.04 4.87 1.96
C PRO A 2 6.24 6.18 2.04
N VAL A 3 5.18 6.24 2.86
CA VAL A 3 4.42 7.48 3.12
C VAL A 3 5.28 8.61 3.68
N SER A 4 6.17 8.32 4.64
CA SER A 4 7.04 9.33 5.24
C SER A 4 8.07 9.85 4.24
N LEU A 5 8.58 8.99 3.36
CA LEU A 5 9.53 9.36 2.31
C LEU A 5 8.89 10.31 1.30
N LEU A 6 7.67 9.99 0.84
CA LEU A 6 6.91 10.85 -0.07
C LEU A 6 6.65 12.24 0.53
N ARG A 7 6.30 12.30 1.82
CA ARG A 7 6.09 13.59 2.51
C ARG A 7 7.39 14.39 2.69
N GLN A 8 8.49 13.73 3.05
CA GLN A 8 9.79 14.38 3.25
C GLN A 8 10.34 14.99 1.96
N HIS A 9 10.09 14.36 0.82
CA HIS A 9 10.52 14.85 -0.49
C HIS A 9 9.50 15.77 -1.17
N GLY A 10 8.43 16.18 -0.47
CA GLY A 10 7.48 17.17 -0.97
C GLY A 10 6.62 16.65 -2.12
N TYR A 11 6.16 15.40 -2.07
CA TYR A 11 5.18 14.91 -3.04
C TYR A 11 3.87 15.71 -2.90
N ASP A 12 3.55 16.50 -3.92
CA ASP A 12 2.37 17.38 -3.95
C ASP A 12 1.05 16.65 -4.25
N GLY A 13 1.11 15.38 -4.66
CA GLY A 13 -0.07 14.57 -4.93
C GLY A 13 -0.75 14.08 -3.65
N ARG A 14 -2.00 13.61 -3.78
CA ARG A 14 -2.75 13.02 -2.67
C ARG A 14 -2.16 11.67 -2.29
N ILE A 15 -1.82 11.49 -1.01
CA ILE A 15 -1.38 10.20 -0.46
C ILE A 15 -2.58 9.51 0.17
N LEU A 16 -2.88 8.30 -0.29
CA LEU A 16 -4.01 7.47 0.15
C LEU A 16 -3.49 6.18 0.81
N PRO A 17 -3.32 6.14 2.13
CA PRO A 17 -3.00 4.89 2.83
C PRO A 17 -4.11 3.85 2.66
N ILE A 18 -3.75 2.62 2.31
CA ILE A 18 -4.67 1.49 2.19
C ILE A 18 -4.29 0.43 3.23
N THR A 19 -5.14 0.25 4.24
CA THR A 19 -4.98 -0.79 5.26
C THR A 19 -6.29 -1.05 5.99
N PRO A 20 -6.72 -2.32 6.15
CA PRO A 20 -7.90 -2.66 6.94
C PRO A 20 -7.66 -2.56 8.46
N ARG A 21 -6.43 -2.31 8.90
CA ARG A 21 -6.05 -2.35 10.33
C ARG A 21 -6.20 -1.02 11.06
N ALA A 22 -6.32 0.08 10.34
CA ALA A 22 -6.35 1.41 10.93
C ALA A 22 -7.18 2.35 10.08
N GLU A 23 -7.89 3.27 10.72
CA GLU A 23 -8.67 4.32 10.08
C GLU A 23 -7.80 5.51 9.65
N SER A 24 -6.59 5.63 10.20
CA SER A 24 -5.61 6.65 9.79
C SER A 24 -4.17 6.17 9.95
N ILE A 25 -3.28 6.72 9.11
CA ILE A 25 -1.83 6.48 9.15
C ILE A 25 -1.12 7.82 9.05
N GLN A 26 -0.32 8.17 10.06
CA GLN A 26 0.46 9.42 10.09
C GLN A 26 -0.38 10.69 9.84
N GLY A 27 -1.62 10.70 10.37
CA GLY A 27 -2.57 11.81 10.21
C GLY A 27 -3.29 11.86 8.86
N LEU A 28 -3.09 10.87 7.99
CA LEU A 28 -3.83 10.71 6.74
C LEU A 28 -4.96 9.69 6.92
N PRO A 29 -6.17 9.94 6.38
CA PRO A 29 -7.26 8.96 6.41
C PRO A 29 -6.87 7.73 5.60
N ALA A 30 -7.11 6.55 6.17
CA ALA A 30 -6.81 5.27 5.54
C ALA A 30 -8.09 4.59 5.09
N ALA A 31 -8.07 4.00 3.89
CA ALA A 31 -9.16 3.16 3.39
C ALA A 31 -8.85 1.67 3.63
N PRO A 32 -9.85 0.82 3.85
CA PRO A 32 -9.62 -0.61 4.10
C PRO A 32 -9.10 -1.36 2.87
N ASP A 33 -9.51 -0.94 1.67
CA ASP A 33 -9.15 -1.53 0.38
C ASP A 33 -9.30 -0.48 -0.74
N LEU A 34 -8.93 -0.87 -1.98
CA LEU A 34 -9.03 0.00 -3.15
C LEU A 34 -10.49 0.27 -3.55
N ALA A 35 -11.40 -0.68 -3.34
CA ALA A 35 -12.80 -0.51 -3.71
C ALA A 35 -13.48 0.58 -2.85
N ALA A 36 -13.05 0.76 -1.60
CA ALA A 36 -13.55 1.78 -0.69
C ALA A 36 -13.08 3.22 -1.02
N LEU A 37 -12.22 3.42 -2.02
CA LEU A 37 -11.83 4.75 -2.45
C LEU A 37 -12.93 5.42 -3.29
N ASP A 38 -13.26 6.67 -2.97
CA ASP A 38 -14.19 7.51 -3.73
C ASP A 38 -13.62 8.01 -5.07
N GLY A 39 -12.34 7.74 -5.35
CA GLY A 39 -11.65 8.21 -6.55
C GLY A 39 -10.64 7.20 -7.09
N GLU A 40 -9.89 7.67 -8.07
CA GLU A 40 -8.88 6.90 -8.79
C GLU A 40 -7.48 7.14 -8.19
N ALA A 41 -6.60 6.15 -8.34
CA ALA A 41 -5.21 6.24 -7.96
C ALA A 41 -4.33 6.16 -9.20
N ASP A 42 -3.61 7.22 -9.52
CA ASP A 42 -2.67 7.22 -10.65
C ASP A 42 -1.55 6.19 -10.45
N LEU A 43 -1.14 5.96 -9.20
CA LEU A 43 -0.09 5.03 -8.81
C LEU A 43 -0.39 4.37 -7.47
N VAL A 44 -0.29 3.04 -7.41
CA VAL A 44 -0.38 2.26 -6.16
C VAL A 44 0.97 1.60 -5.85
N ILE A 45 1.46 1.79 -4.61
CA ILE A 45 2.70 1.16 -4.11
C ILE A 45 2.32 0.03 -3.16
N LEU A 46 2.60 -1.21 -3.57
CA LEU A 46 2.25 -2.44 -2.85
C LEU A 46 3.50 -3.05 -2.23
N ALA A 47 3.72 -2.80 -0.94
CA ALA A 47 4.81 -3.40 -0.16
C ALA A 47 4.35 -4.69 0.53
N VAL A 48 3.79 -5.61 -0.26
CA VAL A 48 3.26 -6.91 0.20
C VAL A 48 3.74 -8.03 -0.74
N PRO A 49 3.69 -9.31 -0.31
CA PRO A 49 3.95 -10.44 -1.20
C PRO A 49 3.16 -10.36 -2.51
N ALA A 50 3.76 -10.82 -3.61
CA ALA A 50 3.18 -10.66 -4.95
C ALA A 50 1.76 -11.22 -5.09
N ALA A 51 1.45 -12.34 -4.44
CA ALA A 51 0.09 -12.91 -4.45
C ALA A 51 -0.95 -11.99 -3.81
N LEU A 52 -0.61 -11.32 -2.70
CA LEU A 52 -1.49 -10.36 -2.04
C LEU A 52 -1.61 -9.06 -2.84
N ALA A 53 -0.53 -8.65 -3.52
CA ALA A 53 -0.58 -7.51 -4.43
C ALA A 53 -1.56 -7.75 -5.58
N ALA A 54 -1.52 -8.95 -6.19
CA ALA A 54 -2.45 -9.33 -7.24
C ALA A 54 -3.91 -9.32 -6.73
N GLN A 55 -4.17 -9.96 -5.59
CA GLN A 55 -5.50 -9.96 -4.98
C GLN A 55 -6.02 -8.55 -4.68
N ALA A 56 -5.17 -7.65 -4.18
CA ALA A 56 -5.57 -6.27 -3.91
C ALA A 56 -5.94 -5.53 -5.21
N LEU A 57 -5.17 -5.73 -6.29
CA LEU A 57 -5.45 -5.12 -7.59
C LEU A 57 -6.72 -5.70 -8.24
N GLU A 58 -7.06 -6.96 -8.01
CA GLU A 58 -8.32 -7.57 -8.47
C GLU A 58 -9.56 -6.92 -7.84
N GLN A 59 -9.44 -6.33 -6.65
CA GLN A 59 -10.54 -5.57 -6.02
C GLN A 59 -10.70 -4.16 -6.61
N ALA A 60 -9.77 -3.70 -7.44
CA ALA A 60 -9.87 -2.39 -8.07
C ALA A 60 -10.91 -2.40 -9.20
N ARG A 61 -11.65 -1.31 -9.35
CA ARG A 61 -12.59 -1.13 -10.45
C ARG A 61 -11.81 -0.89 -11.76
N PRO A 62 -12.37 -1.24 -12.94
CA PRO A 62 -11.73 -0.93 -14.20
C PRO A 62 -11.40 0.57 -14.32
N GLY A 63 -10.16 0.90 -14.63
CA GLY A 63 -9.68 2.29 -14.73
C GLY A 63 -9.33 2.96 -13.39
N GLN A 64 -9.61 2.33 -12.25
CA GLN A 64 -9.36 2.94 -10.93
C GLN A 64 -7.86 3.09 -10.62
N VAL A 65 -7.00 2.26 -11.22
CA VAL A 65 -5.56 2.27 -10.99
C VAL A 65 -4.84 2.53 -12.30
N GLY A 66 -4.10 3.64 -12.39
CA GLY A 66 -3.30 4.00 -13.56
C GLY A 66 -2.01 3.18 -13.69
N GLY A 67 -1.42 2.80 -12.56
CA GLY A 67 -0.21 1.97 -12.50
C GLY A 67 0.05 1.40 -11.11
N ALA A 68 0.83 0.32 -11.06
CA ALA A 68 1.18 -0.36 -9.81
C ALA A 68 2.68 -0.66 -9.71
N VAL A 69 3.28 -0.33 -8.56
CA VAL A 69 4.64 -0.72 -8.20
C VAL A 69 4.55 -1.75 -7.08
N VAL A 70 4.95 -2.97 -7.38
CA VAL A 70 4.95 -4.08 -6.40
C VAL A 70 6.36 -4.25 -5.87
N CYS A 71 6.56 -3.85 -4.62
CA CYS A 71 7.79 -4.08 -3.87
C CYS A 71 7.61 -5.35 -3.02
N ALA A 72 7.56 -6.50 -3.69
CA ALA A 72 7.48 -7.79 -3.01
C ALA A 72 8.88 -8.25 -2.60
N PRO A 73 9.09 -8.70 -1.34
CA PRO A 73 10.31 -9.41 -1.01
C PRO A 73 10.39 -10.69 -1.87
N SER A 74 11.61 -11.08 -2.24
CA SER A 74 11.84 -12.35 -2.94
C SER A 74 11.19 -13.51 -2.17
N PRO A 75 10.58 -14.50 -2.85
CA PRO A 75 10.04 -15.69 -2.19
C PRO A 75 11.10 -16.45 -1.36
N ALA A 76 12.40 -16.30 -1.67
CA ALA A 76 13.48 -16.86 -0.87
C ALA A 76 13.65 -16.19 0.52
N SER A 77 13.27 -14.91 0.65
CA SER A 77 13.31 -14.17 1.92
C SER A 77 12.10 -14.44 2.81
N ALA A 78 11.05 -15.09 2.28
CA ALA A 78 9.85 -15.43 3.05
C ALA A 78 10.06 -16.64 3.99
N ALA A 79 11.16 -17.38 3.82
CA ALA A 79 11.50 -18.56 4.63
C ALA A 79 12.09 -18.24 6.01
N SER A 80 12.58 -17.02 6.25
CA SER A 80 13.02 -16.57 7.56
C SER A 80 11.83 -15.98 8.31
N GLY A 81 11.21 -16.80 9.16
CA GLY A 81 9.97 -16.56 9.90
C GLY A 81 9.93 -15.30 10.77
N CYS A 82 9.78 -14.14 10.13
CA CYS A 82 9.36 -12.89 10.76
C CYS A 82 8.10 -12.40 10.02
N TRP A 83 7.01 -13.16 10.15
CA TRP A 83 5.67 -12.68 9.80
C TRP A 83 5.11 -12.01 11.05
N ALA A 84 5.17 -10.68 11.08
CA ALA A 84 4.19 -9.86 11.79
C ALA A 84 3.77 -8.75 10.83
N PRO A 85 2.48 -8.61 10.51
CA PRO A 85 2.04 -7.51 9.70
C PRO A 85 1.98 -6.28 10.60
N ILE A 86 2.93 -5.35 10.43
CA ILE A 86 3.23 -4.17 11.28
C ILE A 86 4.27 -4.49 12.38
N ALA A 87 5.53 -4.13 12.10
CA ALA A 87 6.52 -3.83 13.14
C ALA A 87 7.33 -2.59 12.71
N TRP A 88 7.22 -1.54 13.52
CA TRP A 88 8.08 -0.37 13.57
C TRP A 88 9.44 -0.80 14.14
N ALA A 89 10.53 -0.33 13.56
CA ALA A 89 11.87 -0.36 14.17
C ALA A 89 12.48 1.04 13.97
N THR A 90 12.45 1.80 15.09
CA THR A 90 12.86 3.19 15.36
C THR A 90 12.44 4.26 14.35
#